data_AF-A0AAV9AH91-F1
#
_entry.id   AF-A0AAV9AH91-F1
#
_cell.length_a   1.000
_cell.length_b   1.000
_cell.length_c   1.000
_cell.angle_alpha   90.00
_cell.angle_beta   90.00
_cell.angle_gamma   90.00
#
_symmetry.space_group_name_H-M   'P 1'
#
loop_
_entity.id
_entity.type
_entity.pdbx_description
1 polymer ?
#
loop_
_entity_poly.entity_id
_entity_poly.type
_entity_poly.pdbx_seq_one_letter_code
_entity_poly.pdbx_strand_id
1 'polypeptide(L)'
;METDDEERIYSTKLLHALRQVRQRLAAPPRRLKQREDREAVDQVLATEEKGRARWSWAVLSSRIWTSQSLIRTRIQCRKRRPVKVPARKSVAQKAILAVERKVRVLGRIVPGCRRLSFPVLMEKISDYIAALKMQVNEDV
;
A
#
# COMPACT_ATOMS: atom_id res chain seq x y z
N MET A 1 27.63 32.20 -28.62
CA MET A 1 26.47 32.67 -27.83
C MET A 1 25.43 31.56 -27.82
N GLU A 2 25.76 30.38 -27.31
CA GLU A 2 24.87 29.19 -27.40
C GLU A 2 24.36 28.74 -26.02
N THR A 3 25.02 29.17 -24.93
CA THR A 3 24.69 28.77 -23.56
C THR A 3 23.39 29.38 -23.05
N ASP A 4 23.08 30.63 -23.43
CA ASP A 4 21.88 31.34 -22.94
C ASP A 4 20.58 30.73 -23.54
N ASP A 5 20.63 30.26 -24.78
CA ASP A 5 19.50 29.58 -25.42
C ASP A 5 19.27 28.18 -24.83
N GLU A 6 20.33 27.44 -24.53
CA GLU A 6 20.24 26.15 -23.85
C GLU A 6 19.71 26.27 -22.43
N GLU A 7 20.13 27.29 -21.68
CA GLU A 7 19.64 27.60 -20.34
C GLU A 7 18.15 27.95 -20.35
N ARG A 8 17.69 28.69 -21.36
CA ARG A 8 16.28 28.99 -21.58
C ARG A 8 15.46 27.75 -21.91
N ILE A 9 15.98 26.88 -22.77
CA ILE A 9 15.34 25.60 -23.12
C ILE A 9 15.26 24.68 -21.88
N TYR A 10 16.30 24.63 -21.07
CA TYR A 10 16.32 23.85 -19.84
C TYR A 10 15.30 24.38 -18.82
N SER A 11 15.30 25.69 -18.60
CA SER A 11 14.40 26.35 -17.64
C SER A 11 12.92 26.17 -18.03
N THR A 12 12.60 26.28 -19.32
CA THR A 12 11.24 26.06 -19.82
C THR A 12 10.80 24.60 -19.69
N LYS A 13 11.67 23.63 -20.01
CA LYS A 13 11.41 22.19 -19.81
C LYS A 13 11.19 21.86 -18.33
N LEU A 14 11.99 22.43 -17.44
CA LEU A 14 11.88 22.24 -15.99
C LEU A 14 10.55 22.78 -15.46
N LEU A 15 10.18 24.01 -15.83
CA LEU A 15 8.90 24.61 -15.43
C LEU A 15 7.70 23.83 -15.99
N HIS A 16 7.80 23.32 -17.22
CA HIS A 16 6.77 22.47 -17.81
C HIS A 16 6.60 21.16 -17.02
N ALA A 17 7.70 20.50 -16.65
CA ALA A 17 7.66 19.28 -15.84
C ALA A 17 7.04 19.54 -14.45
N LEU A 18 7.43 20.63 -13.79
CA LEU A 18 6.88 21.01 -12.48
C LEU A 18 5.38 21.34 -12.56
N ARG A 19 4.93 22.03 -13.61
CA ARG A 19 3.49 22.27 -13.87
C ARG A 19 2.73 20.98 -14.11
N GLN A 20 3.29 20.02 -14.86
CA GLN A 20 2.67 18.74 -15.11
C GLN A 20 2.53 17.89 -13.83
N VAL A 21 3.54 17.90 -12.95
CA VAL A 21 3.49 17.23 -11.65
C VAL A 21 2.45 17.90 -10.74
N ARG A 22 2.42 19.23 -10.68
CA ARG A 22 1.40 19.99 -9.95
C ARG A 22 -0.01 19.70 -10.46
N GLN A 23 -0.24 19.63 -11.77
CA GLN A 23 -1.55 19.26 -12.32
C GLN A 23 -1.94 17.81 -11.99
N ARG A 24 -0.99 16.88 -11.95
CA ARG A 24 -1.26 15.49 -11.52
C ARG A 24 -1.60 15.38 -10.03
N LEU A 25 -1.05 16.28 -9.20
CA LEU A 25 -1.27 16.32 -7.75
C LEU A 25 -2.50 17.16 -7.37
N ALA A 26 -2.79 18.22 -8.13
CA ALA A 26 -3.89 19.16 -7.88
C ALA A 26 -5.20 18.79 -8.59
N ALA A 27 -5.17 17.89 -9.59
CA ALA A 27 -6.40 17.43 -10.23
C ALA A 27 -7.12 16.40 -9.33
N PRO A 28 -8.39 16.65 -8.93
CA PRO A 28 -9.28 15.58 -8.49
C PRO A 28 -9.48 14.60 -9.68
N PRO A 29 -9.98 13.37 -9.47
CA PRO A 29 -9.52 12.16 -10.15
C PRO A 29 -9.81 12.13 -11.67
N ARG A 30 -9.07 12.89 -12.48
CA ARG A 30 -9.01 12.73 -13.94
C ARG A 30 -8.40 11.40 -14.36
N ARG A 31 -7.71 10.71 -13.43
CA ARG A 31 -7.25 9.32 -13.59
C ARG A 31 -8.41 8.33 -13.73
N LEU A 32 -9.58 8.62 -13.15
CA LEU A 32 -10.77 7.80 -13.36
C LEU A 32 -11.28 8.03 -14.78
N LYS A 33 -11.45 9.30 -15.18
CA LYS A 33 -11.97 9.62 -16.52
C LYS A 33 -11.08 9.15 -17.68
N GLN A 34 -9.75 9.33 -17.61
CA GLN A 34 -8.85 8.78 -18.64
C GLN A 34 -8.77 7.24 -18.62
N ARG A 35 -8.97 6.59 -17.47
CA ARG A 35 -9.08 5.14 -17.40
C ARG A 35 -10.40 4.68 -18.01
N GLU A 36 -11.50 5.35 -17.70
CA GLU A 36 -12.82 5.12 -18.28
C GLU A 36 -12.80 5.30 -19.79
N ASP A 37 -12.14 6.34 -20.31
CA ASP A 37 -12.01 6.59 -21.75
C ASP A 37 -11.18 5.49 -22.46
N ARG A 38 -10.06 5.06 -21.86
CA ARG A 38 -9.24 3.95 -22.39
C ARG A 38 -9.97 2.62 -22.30
N GLU A 39 -10.64 2.37 -21.19
CA GLU A 39 -11.41 1.16 -20.95
C GLU A 39 -12.63 1.09 -21.86
N ALA A 40 -13.23 2.23 -22.24
CA ALA A 40 -14.28 2.30 -23.24
C ALA A 40 -13.78 1.96 -24.66
N VAL A 41 -12.59 2.46 -25.04
CA VAL A 41 -11.96 2.12 -26.31
C VAL A 41 -11.59 0.63 -26.35
N ASP A 42 -10.98 0.12 -25.28
CA ASP A 42 -10.63 -1.30 -25.15
C ASP A 42 -11.89 -2.20 -25.15
N GLN A 43 -13.02 -1.70 -24.64
CA GLN A 43 -14.31 -2.40 -24.68
C GLN A 43 -14.87 -2.52 -26.10
N VAL A 44 -14.90 -1.42 -26.86
CA VAL A 44 -15.38 -1.45 -28.26
C VAL A 44 -14.54 -2.43 -29.06
N LEU A 45 -13.21 -2.33 -28.94
CA LEU A 45 -12.28 -3.23 -29.64
C LEU A 45 -12.46 -4.70 -29.21
N ALA A 46 -12.62 -4.99 -27.92
CA ALA A 46 -12.82 -6.34 -27.42
C ALA A 46 -14.15 -6.96 -27.86
N THR A 47 -15.20 -6.14 -28.03
CA THR A 47 -16.52 -6.61 -28.52
C THR A 47 -16.52 -6.90 -30.02
N GLU A 48 -15.77 -6.14 -30.81
CA GLU A 48 -15.58 -6.40 -32.24
C GLU A 48 -14.82 -7.72 -32.48
N GLU A 49 -13.83 -8.02 -31.64
CA GLU A 49 -13.04 -9.26 -31.75
C GLU A 49 -13.74 -10.52 -31.21
N LYS A 50 -14.94 -10.38 -30.61
CA LYS A 50 -15.83 -11.46 -30.14
C LYS A 50 -15.09 -12.58 -29.38
N GLY A 51 -14.20 -12.21 -28.47
CA GLY A 51 -13.52 -13.16 -27.57
C GLY A 51 -12.51 -14.10 -28.22
N ARG A 52 -12.00 -13.82 -29.44
CA ARG A 52 -10.99 -14.66 -30.09
C ARG A 52 -9.58 -14.51 -29.48
N ALA A 53 -9.26 -13.35 -28.92
CA ALA A 53 -7.98 -13.09 -28.29
C ALA A 53 -8.02 -13.29 -26.76
N ARG A 54 -6.96 -13.86 -26.18
CA ARG A 54 -6.83 -14.08 -24.72
C ARG A 54 -6.94 -12.78 -23.90
N TRP A 55 -6.60 -11.62 -24.48
CA TRP A 55 -6.75 -10.33 -23.84
C TRP A 55 -8.21 -9.84 -23.81
N SER A 56 -9.04 -10.19 -24.80
CA SER A 56 -10.49 -9.90 -24.77
C SER A 56 -11.18 -10.59 -23.57
N TRP A 57 -10.80 -11.84 -23.28
CA TRP A 57 -11.24 -12.53 -22.06
C TRP A 57 -10.73 -11.88 -20.77
N ALA A 58 -9.53 -11.30 -20.76
CA ALA A 58 -9.01 -10.59 -19.59
C ALA A 58 -9.83 -9.34 -19.26
N VAL A 59 -10.28 -8.61 -20.29
CA VAL A 59 -11.16 -7.44 -20.14
C VAL A 59 -12.57 -7.85 -19.67
N LEU A 60 -13.15 -8.92 -20.21
CA LEU A 60 -14.47 -9.39 -19.78
C LEU A 60 -14.45 -10.00 -18.36
N SER A 61 -13.40 -10.75 -18.02
CA SER A 61 -13.28 -11.44 -16.72
C SER A 61 -12.98 -10.50 -15.56
N SER A 62 -12.29 -9.38 -15.78
CA SER A 62 -12.11 -8.33 -14.76
C SER A 62 -13.47 -7.79 -14.28
N ARG A 63 -14.46 -7.70 -15.18
CA ARG A 63 -15.84 -7.29 -14.89
C ARG A 63 -16.62 -8.33 -14.08
N ILE A 64 -16.45 -9.61 -14.41
CA ILE A 64 -17.08 -10.72 -13.66
C ILE A 64 -16.51 -10.78 -12.24
N TRP A 65 -15.19 -10.58 -12.09
CA TRP A 65 -14.54 -10.59 -10.78
C TRP A 65 -14.94 -9.40 -9.91
N THR A 66 -14.96 -8.19 -10.48
CA THR A 66 -15.37 -6.97 -9.75
C THR A 66 -16.85 -6.99 -9.38
N SER A 67 -17.74 -7.43 -10.27
CA SER A 67 -19.17 -7.59 -9.96
C SER A 67 -19.42 -8.67 -8.92
N GLN A 68 -18.75 -9.82 -8.99
CA GLN A 68 -18.83 -10.85 -7.94
C GLN A 68 -18.30 -10.34 -6.59
N SER A 69 -17.23 -9.55 -6.56
CA SER A 69 -16.71 -8.94 -5.32
C SER A 69 -17.75 -7.99 -4.70
N LEU A 70 -18.41 -7.17 -5.50
CA LEU A 70 -19.50 -6.29 -5.03
C LEU A 70 -20.72 -7.08 -4.55
N ILE A 71 -21.07 -8.18 -5.21
CA ILE A 71 -22.16 -9.05 -4.78
C ILE A 71 -21.79 -9.78 -3.48
N ARG A 72 -20.56 -10.30 -3.36
CA ARG A 72 -20.05 -10.96 -2.14
C ARG A 72 -20.03 -10.00 -0.95
N THR A 73 -19.56 -8.76 -1.14
CA THR A 73 -19.59 -7.74 -0.07
C THR A 73 -21.02 -7.39 0.32
N ARG A 74 -21.95 -7.22 -0.63
CA ARG A 74 -23.38 -6.99 -0.33
C ARG A 74 -24.05 -8.16 0.41
N ILE A 75 -23.78 -9.40 0.01
CA ILE A 75 -24.28 -10.60 0.70
C ILE A 75 -23.66 -10.70 2.10
N GLN A 76 -22.38 -10.37 2.25
CA GLN A 76 -21.70 -10.38 3.53
C GLN A 76 -22.19 -9.27 4.47
N CYS A 77 -22.60 -8.12 3.93
CA CYS A 77 -23.30 -7.07 4.69
C CYS A 77 -24.71 -7.50 5.11
N ARG A 78 -25.47 -8.20 4.24
CA ARG A 78 -26.80 -8.71 4.58
C ARG A 78 -26.80 -9.86 5.60
N LYS A 79 -25.74 -10.68 5.65
CA LYS A 79 -25.61 -11.79 6.63
C LYS A 79 -25.02 -11.38 7.97
N ARG A 80 -24.53 -10.15 8.12
CA ARG A 80 -24.10 -9.63 9.42
C ARG A 80 -25.34 -9.19 10.20
N ARG A 81 -25.73 -9.98 11.22
CA ARG A 81 -26.47 -9.46 12.38
C ARG A 81 -25.85 -8.12 12.78
N PRO A 82 -26.60 -7.12 13.28
CA PRO A 82 -26.03 -5.85 13.68
C PRO A 82 -24.86 -6.12 14.61
N VAL A 83 -23.65 -5.91 14.07
CA VAL A 83 -22.42 -6.08 14.85
C VAL A 83 -22.54 -4.99 15.88
N LYS A 84 -22.74 -5.38 17.16
CA LYS A 84 -22.56 -4.47 18.29
C LYS A 84 -21.24 -3.75 18.01
N VAL A 85 -21.33 -2.45 17.74
CA VAL A 85 -20.17 -1.59 17.50
C VAL A 85 -19.18 -1.94 18.60
N PRO A 86 -17.95 -2.41 18.30
CA PRO A 86 -17.04 -2.77 19.37
C PRO A 86 -16.88 -1.52 20.23
N ALA A 87 -17.28 -1.64 21.50
CA ALA A 87 -17.20 -0.56 22.47
C ALA A 87 -15.84 0.11 22.29
N ARG A 88 -15.84 1.44 22.09
CA ARG A 88 -14.62 2.21 21.85
C ARG A 88 -13.62 1.85 22.95
N LYS A 89 -12.64 1.01 22.62
CA LYS A 89 -11.60 0.58 23.57
C LYS A 89 -10.98 1.85 24.14
N SER A 90 -10.90 1.92 25.47
CA SER A 90 -10.32 3.08 26.15
C SER A 90 -8.89 3.32 25.66
N VAL A 91 -8.39 4.56 25.80
CA VAL A 91 -7.02 4.91 25.39
C VAL A 91 -6.00 3.98 26.05
N ALA A 92 -6.22 3.60 27.31
CA ALA A 92 -5.41 2.63 28.04
C ALA A 92 -5.37 1.25 27.38
N GLN A 93 -6.52 0.70 26.97
CA GLN A 93 -6.58 -0.59 26.27
C GLN A 93 -5.86 -0.55 24.91
N LYS A 94 -5.92 0.59 24.20
CA LYS A 94 -5.17 0.77 22.95
C LYS A 94 -3.67 0.81 23.21
N ALA A 95 -3.23 1.44 24.29
CA ALA A 95 -1.82 1.49 24.69
C ALA A 95 -1.29 0.09 25.05
N ILE A 96 -2.03 -0.70 25.81
CA ILE A 96 -1.66 -2.09 26.16
C ILE A 96 -1.48 -2.93 24.89
N LEU A 97 -2.43 -2.86 23.95
CA LEU A 97 -2.33 -3.56 22.67
C LEU A 97 -1.17 -3.06 21.81
N ALA A 98 -0.84 -1.77 21.88
CA ALA A 98 0.31 -1.21 21.17
C ALA A 98 1.63 -1.73 21.76
N VAL A 99 1.73 -1.83 23.09
CA VAL A 99 2.88 -2.42 23.79
C VAL A 99 3.01 -3.89 23.41
N GLU A 100 1.94 -4.68 23.47
CA GLU A 100 1.98 -6.10 23.05
C GLU A 100 2.42 -6.29 21.60
N ARG A 101 2.00 -5.41 20.69
CA ARG A 101 2.44 -5.45 19.28
C ARG A 101 3.93 -5.20 19.18
N LYS A 102 4.46 -4.21 19.90
CA LYS A 102 5.90 -3.92 19.95
C LYS A 102 6.69 -5.09 20.53
N VAL A 103 6.20 -5.70 21.61
CA VAL A 103 6.78 -6.91 22.24
C VAL A 103 6.85 -8.07 21.25
N ARG A 104 5.78 -8.31 20.48
CA ARG A 104 5.78 -9.36 19.43
C ARG A 104 6.77 -9.09 18.31
N VAL A 105 6.99 -7.82 17.96
CA VAL A 105 7.99 -7.45 16.95
C VAL A 105 9.40 -7.71 17.49
N LEU A 106 9.68 -7.29 18.73
CA LEU A 106 10.97 -7.52 19.38
C LEU A 106 11.32 -9.00 19.49
N GLY A 107 10.35 -9.85 19.86
CA GLY A 107 10.55 -11.31 19.91
C GLY A 107 10.77 -11.99 18.55
N ARG A 108 10.54 -11.30 17.42
CA ARG A 108 10.89 -11.78 16.07
C ARG A 108 12.27 -11.35 15.62
N ILE A 109 12.74 -10.20 16.12
CA ILE A 109 14.06 -9.64 15.78
C ILE A 109 15.16 -10.35 16.55
N VAL A 110 14.93 -10.62 17.82
CA VAL A 110 15.94 -11.28 18.67
C VAL A 110 15.82 -12.81 18.55
N PRO A 111 16.93 -13.51 18.23
CA PRO A 111 16.94 -14.97 18.19
C PRO A 111 16.43 -15.58 19.51
N GLY A 112 15.60 -16.63 19.42
CA GLY A 112 15.10 -17.37 20.59
C GLY A 112 14.02 -16.67 21.43
N CYS A 113 13.53 -15.49 21.03
CA CYS A 113 12.70 -14.62 21.88
C CYS A 113 11.20 -14.58 21.52
N ARG A 114 10.72 -15.47 20.65
CA ARG A 114 9.36 -15.42 20.07
C ARG A 114 8.21 -15.75 21.04
N ARG A 115 8.48 -16.46 22.14
CA ARG A 115 7.46 -16.99 23.08
C ARG A 115 7.77 -16.68 24.55
N LEU A 116 8.59 -15.68 24.82
CA LEU A 116 8.99 -15.31 26.18
C LEU A 116 8.03 -14.31 26.81
N SER A 117 7.95 -14.32 28.14
CA SER A 117 7.24 -13.28 28.88
C SER A 117 7.96 -11.94 28.70
N PHE A 118 7.20 -10.83 28.78
CA PHE A 118 7.75 -9.49 28.58
C PHE A 118 9.01 -9.16 29.40
N PRO A 119 9.10 -9.43 30.72
CA PRO A 119 10.30 -9.09 31.48
C PRO A 119 11.52 -9.90 31.05
N VAL A 120 11.38 -11.21 30.87
CA VAL A 120 12.47 -12.11 30.43
C VAL A 120 12.91 -11.77 29.00
N LEU A 121 11.98 -11.34 28.16
CA LEU A 121 12.28 -10.87 26.81
C LEU A 121 13.18 -9.62 26.84
N MET A 122 12.90 -8.64 27.71
CA MET A 122 13.67 -7.39 27.77
C MET A 122 15.11 -7.62 28.25
N GLU A 123 15.31 -8.54 29.19
CA GLU A 123 16.64 -8.95 29.66
C GLU A 123 17.47 -9.52 28.49
N LYS A 124 16.94 -10.52 27.77
CA LYS A 124 17.64 -11.11 26.62
C LYS A 124 17.89 -10.15 25.46
N ILE A 125 16.98 -9.20 25.24
CA ILE A 125 17.20 -8.15 24.24
C ILE A 125 18.38 -7.27 24.64
N SER A 126 18.51 -6.94 25.93
CA SER A 126 19.63 -6.15 26.44
C SER A 126 20.96 -6.87 26.20
N ASP A 127 21.01 -8.16 26.50
CA ASP A 127 22.19 -9.02 26.27
C ASP A 127 22.53 -9.12 24.78
N TYR A 128 21.52 -9.30 23.92
CA TYR A 128 21.73 -9.38 22.47
C TYR A 128 22.24 -8.06 21.88
N ILE A 129 21.76 -6.91 22.36
CA ILE A 129 22.28 -5.59 21.96
C ILE A 129 23.74 -5.44 22.39
N ALA A 130 24.10 -5.90 23.60
CA ALA A 130 25.48 -5.88 24.06
C ALA A 130 26.40 -6.75 23.18
N ALA A 131 25.96 -7.96 22.85
CA ALA A 131 26.69 -8.85 21.95
C ALA A 131 26.88 -8.26 20.54
N LEU A 132 25.82 -7.67 19.96
CA LEU A 132 25.91 -6.99 18.67
C LEU A 132 26.88 -5.80 18.70
N LYS A 133 26.91 -5.04 19.79
CA LYS A 133 27.86 -3.93 19.95
C LYS A 133 29.30 -4.42 20.02
N MET A 134 29.54 -5.52 20.74
CA MET A 134 30.86 -6.14 20.79
C MET A 134 31.32 -6.56 19.40
N GLN A 135 30.43 -7.18 18.62
CA GLN A 135 30.75 -7.58 17.25
C GLN A 135 31.10 -6.40 16.34
N VAL A 136 30.31 -5.32 16.37
CA VAL A 136 30.57 -4.13 15.53
C VAL A 136 31.88 -3.42 15.89
N ASN A 137 32.32 -3.49 17.15
CA ASN A 137 33.57 -2.89 17.59
C ASN A 137 34.81 -3.75 17.26
N GLU A 138 34.64 -5.03 16.94
CA GLU A 138 35.73 -5.93 16.56
C GLU A 138 35.98 -5.93 15.03
N ASP A 139 34.99 -5.52 14.23
CA ASP A 139 35.05 -5.49 12.76
C ASP A 139 35.57 -4.15 12.16
N VAL A 140 36.04 -3.21 13.00
CA VAL A 140 36.56 -1.87 12.60
C VAL A 140 38.02 -1.73 12.99
#